data_AF-A0A386PLM9-F1
#
_entry.id   AF-A0A386PLM9-F1
#
_cell.length_a   1.000
_cell.length_b   1.000
_cell.length_c   1.000
_cell.angle_alpha   90.00
_cell.angle_beta   90.00
_cell.angle_gamma   90.00
#
_symmetry.space_group_name_H-M   'P 1'
#
loop_
_entity.id
_entity.type
_entity.pdbx_description
1 polymer ?
#
loop_
_entity_poly.entity_id
_entity_poly.type
_entity_poly.pdbx_seq_one_letter_code
_entity_poly.pdbx_strand_id
1 'polypeptide(L)'
;MKSGFVAIIGRPSTGKSTLLNSICGQQISIISSNPQTTRNKIKGIFTDKKGQIIFIDTPGFHLSKKKLNIALMNNVYSSITEADLILYIIDIQDEPADEENEILKIILKSKVNFLVVINKIDIQKTKIKEIMLFLEKEGITQENIIKISAEKKINIEELKNKIYENFKEGPLYYPEEYYTDQEMDLRISEIIRGVTIKNLKEELPYSLYVDIDTLEERRRSLFVKANIIVAGESQKGIIVGKEGKGIKTIGEEARKKISEIFERRCNLFLQVKLKKNWNKETKLIQRLIN
;
A
#
# COMPACT_ATOMS: atom_id res chain seq x y z
N MET A 1 -11.39 -22.25 -13.17
CA MET A 1 -10.52 -21.39 -12.33
C MET A 1 -11.36 -20.22 -11.83
N LYS A 2 -11.05 -19.69 -10.64
CA LYS A 2 -11.78 -18.58 -10.05
C LYS A 2 -10.93 -17.32 -10.04
N SER A 3 -11.46 -16.22 -10.57
CA SER A 3 -10.70 -14.96 -10.67
C SER A 3 -11.54 -13.77 -10.25
N GLY A 4 -10.93 -12.79 -9.59
CA GLY A 4 -11.65 -11.59 -9.16
C GLY A 4 -10.77 -10.52 -8.53
N PHE A 5 -11.34 -9.33 -8.42
CA PHE A 5 -10.71 -8.13 -7.87
C PHE A 5 -11.03 -7.96 -6.38
N VAL A 6 -10.01 -7.64 -5.58
CA VAL A 6 -10.12 -7.53 -4.13
C VAL A 6 -9.61 -6.17 -3.65
N ALA A 7 -10.50 -5.30 -3.17
CA ALA A 7 -10.07 -4.04 -2.54
C ALA A 7 -9.62 -4.29 -1.10
N ILE A 8 -8.40 -3.84 -0.74
CA ILE A 8 -7.91 -3.93 0.64
C ILE A 8 -8.10 -2.58 1.34
N ILE A 9 -8.99 -2.52 2.32
CA ILE A 9 -9.42 -1.27 2.97
C ILE A 9 -9.13 -1.33 4.47
N GLY A 10 -8.81 -0.19 5.06
CA GLY A 10 -8.58 -0.07 6.50
C GLY A 10 -7.76 1.17 6.82
N ARG A 11 -7.71 1.54 8.10
CA ARG A 11 -6.92 2.67 8.58
C ARG A 11 -5.44 2.55 8.20
N PRO A 12 -4.68 3.65 8.14
CA PRO A 12 -3.23 3.58 8.01
C PRO A 12 -2.61 2.60 9.00
N SER A 13 -1.51 1.96 8.61
CA SER A 13 -0.71 1.09 9.49
C SER A 13 -1.37 -0.21 10.01
N THR A 14 -2.59 -0.54 9.57
CA THR A 14 -3.29 -1.82 9.83
C THR A 14 -2.65 -3.05 9.16
N GLY A 15 -1.68 -2.84 8.26
CA GLY A 15 -0.90 -3.91 7.62
C GLY A 15 -1.39 -4.35 6.23
N LYS A 16 -2.19 -3.51 5.54
CA LYS A 16 -2.65 -3.75 4.15
C LYS A 16 -1.52 -4.12 3.17
N SER A 17 -0.49 -3.28 3.07
CA SER A 17 0.66 -3.52 2.18
C SER A 17 1.48 -4.75 2.60
N THR A 18 1.55 -5.04 3.91
CA THR A 18 2.20 -6.26 4.42
C THR A 18 1.42 -7.50 3.97
N LEU A 19 0.08 -7.47 4.06
CA LEU A 19 -0.77 -8.55 3.59
C LEU A 19 -0.61 -8.78 2.09
N LEU A 20 -0.68 -7.71 1.30
CA LEU A 20 -0.48 -7.74 -0.15
C LEU A 20 0.84 -8.41 -0.54
N ASN A 21 1.95 -7.91 0.01
CA ASN A 21 3.28 -8.43 -0.28
C ASN A 21 3.46 -9.87 0.22
N SER A 22 2.84 -10.22 1.35
CA SER A 22 2.89 -11.56 1.94
C SER A 22 2.19 -12.60 1.06
N ILE A 23 1.00 -12.26 0.54
CA ILE A 23 0.23 -13.13 -0.36
C ILE A 23 0.93 -13.26 -1.72
N CYS A 24 1.37 -12.16 -2.32
CA CYS A 24 1.98 -12.18 -3.64
C CYS A 24 3.44 -12.67 -3.63
N GLY A 25 4.06 -12.80 -2.46
CA GLY A 25 5.45 -13.24 -2.31
C GLY A 25 6.50 -12.26 -2.85
N GLN A 26 6.09 -11.06 -3.25
CA GLN A 26 6.92 -10.03 -3.87
C GLN A 26 6.68 -8.68 -3.22
N GLN A 27 7.69 -7.79 -3.27
CA GLN A 27 7.50 -6.41 -2.81
C GLN A 27 6.77 -5.59 -3.88
N ILE A 28 5.45 -5.44 -3.70
CA ILE A 28 4.55 -4.71 -4.59
C ILE A 28 4.25 -3.31 -4.06
N SER A 29 3.95 -3.21 -2.77
CA SER A 29 3.61 -1.94 -2.09
C SER A 29 4.62 -1.61 -0.98
N ILE A 30 4.76 -0.31 -0.67
CA ILE A 30 5.68 0.18 0.35
C ILE A 30 5.12 -0.14 1.74
N ILE A 31 5.92 -0.84 2.54
CA ILE A 31 5.65 -1.05 3.97
C ILE A 31 6.38 0.04 4.77
N SER A 32 5.64 0.82 5.56
CA SER A 32 6.18 1.70 6.60
C SER A 32 5.20 1.81 7.76
N SER A 33 5.73 2.04 8.96
CA SER A 33 4.95 2.38 10.15
C SER A 33 4.27 3.75 10.03
N ASN A 34 4.79 4.61 9.14
CA ASN A 34 4.25 5.93 8.95
C ASN A 34 2.93 5.87 8.16
N PRO A 35 1.90 6.62 8.58
CA PRO A 35 0.60 6.59 7.93
C PRO A 35 0.63 7.11 6.46
N GLN A 36 -0.35 6.67 5.66
CA GLN A 36 -0.59 6.94 4.22
C GLN A 36 0.63 6.75 3.30
N THR A 37 1.22 5.55 3.35
CA THR A 37 2.27 5.14 2.40
C THR A 37 1.71 4.99 1.00
N THR A 38 0.67 4.19 0.77
CA THR A 38 0.08 4.00 -0.57
C THR A 38 -0.66 5.24 -1.05
N ARG A 39 -0.34 5.72 -2.26
CA ARG A 39 -1.00 6.87 -2.91
C ARG A 39 -1.71 6.51 -4.21
N ASN A 40 -1.05 5.68 -5.02
CA ASN A 40 -1.57 5.20 -6.29
C ASN A 40 -2.40 3.94 -6.10
N LYS A 41 -3.34 3.72 -7.01
CA LYS A 41 -4.05 2.46 -7.14
C LYS A 41 -3.10 1.46 -7.79
N ILE A 42 -2.58 0.53 -6.99
CA ILE A 42 -1.63 -0.48 -7.44
C ILE A 42 -2.33 -1.83 -7.40
N LYS A 43 -2.17 -2.64 -8.45
CA LYS A 43 -2.63 -4.02 -8.40
C LYS A 43 -1.50 -4.96 -8.01
N GLY A 44 -1.77 -5.81 -7.04
CA GLY A 44 -0.96 -7.01 -6.79
C GLY A 44 -1.70 -8.23 -7.28
N ILE A 45 -1.01 -9.06 -8.05
CA ILE A 45 -1.60 -10.19 -8.74
C ILE A 45 -1.02 -11.46 -8.10
N PHE A 46 -1.90 -12.32 -7.62
CA PHE A 46 -1.55 -13.63 -7.10
C PHE A 46 -2.25 -14.69 -7.94
N THR A 47 -1.48 -15.56 -8.59
CA THR A 47 -2.01 -16.66 -9.41
C THR A 47 -1.55 -17.99 -8.81
N ASP A 48 -2.48 -18.92 -8.62
CA ASP A 48 -2.19 -20.30 -8.26
C ASP A 48 -3.15 -21.28 -8.96
N LYS A 49 -3.09 -22.56 -8.57
CA LYS A 49 -3.91 -23.62 -9.19
C LYS A 49 -5.42 -23.39 -9.05
N LYS A 50 -5.88 -22.58 -8.08
CA LYS A 50 -7.31 -22.28 -7.86
C LYS A 50 -7.79 -21.16 -8.78
N GLY A 51 -6.92 -20.22 -9.11
CA GLY A 51 -7.18 -19.13 -10.05
C GLY A 51 -6.34 -17.88 -9.74
N GLN A 52 -6.93 -16.70 -9.87
CA GLN A 52 -6.21 -15.42 -9.78
C GLN A 52 -6.90 -14.41 -8.87
N ILE A 53 -6.18 -13.93 -7.86
CA ILE A 53 -6.63 -12.85 -6.98
C ILE A 53 -5.91 -11.56 -7.40
N ILE A 54 -6.68 -10.55 -7.81
CA ILE A 54 -6.15 -9.23 -8.16
C ILE A 54 -6.47 -8.26 -7.03
N PHE A 55 -5.50 -8.08 -6.14
CA PHE A 55 -5.62 -7.10 -5.06
C PHE A 55 -5.49 -5.69 -5.59
N ILE A 56 -6.39 -4.81 -5.17
CA ILE A 56 -6.33 -3.37 -5.39
C ILE A 56 -5.86 -2.75 -4.07
N ASP A 57 -4.59 -2.33 -4.00
CA ASP A 57 -4.06 -1.65 -2.82
C ASP A 57 -4.65 -0.24 -2.74
N THR A 58 -5.22 0.11 -1.59
CA THR A 58 -5.81 1.43 -1.37
C THR A 58 -5.00 2.23 -0.34
N PRO A 59 -4.95 3.56 -0.46
CA PRO A 59 -4.49 4.42 0.63
C PRO A 59 -5.18 4.07 1.96
N GLY A 60 -4.49 4.27 3.08
CA GLY A 60 -5.10 4.10 4.39
C GLY A 60 -6.23 5.08 4.60
N PHE A 61 -7.41 4.58 5.00
CA PHE A 61 -8.58 5.40 5.25
C PHE A 61 -8.34 6.34 6.44
N HIS A 62 -8.42 7.65 6.20
CA HIS A 62 -8.20 8.64 7.25
C HIS A 62 -9.17 9.80 7.09
N LEU A 63 -9.83 10.20 8.18
CA LEU A 63 -10.73 11.34 8.16
C LEU A 63 -9.93 12.64 8.29
N SER A 64 -9.73 13.33 7.16
CA SER A 64 -9.03 14.63 7.13
C SER A 64 -9.54 15.54 6.02
N LYS A 65 -9.68 16.83 6.33
CA LYS A 65 -10.08 17.89 5.38
C LYS A 65 -8.94 18.35 4.45
N LYS A 66 -7.74 17.78 4.56
CA LYS A 66 -6.59 18.14 3.71
C LYS A 66 -6.83 17.68 2.27
N LYS A 67 -6.46 18.51 1.28
CA LYS A 67 -6.66 18.23 -0.16
C LYS A 67 -6.09 16.89 -0.62
N LEU A 68 -4.85 16.56 -0.23
CA LEU A 68 -4.23 15.27 -0.54
C LEU A 68 -5.08 14.11 0.00
N ASN A 69 -5.55 14.22 1.24
CA ASN A 69 -6.37 13.18 1.85
C ASN A 69 -7.70 12.98 1.13
N ILE A 70 -8.38 14.08 0.79
CA ILE A 70 -9.63 14.03 0.01
C ILE A 70 -9.39 13.30 -1.33
N ALA A 71 -8.29 13.62 -2.02
CA ALA A 71 -7.94 12.99 -3.27
C ALA A 71 -7.63 11.48 -3.09
N LEU A 72 -6.92 11.10 -2.03
CA LEU A 72 -6.68 9.70 -1.68
C LEU A 72 -7.97 8.93 -1.35
N MET A 73 -8.96 9.59 -0.73
CA MET A 73 -10.25 8.94 -0.44
C MET A 73 -11.02 8.61 -1.72
N ASN A 74 -10.88 9.42 -2.79
CA ASN A 74 -11.46 9.07 -4.10
C ASN A 74 -10.90 7.74 -4.64
N ASN A 75 -9.61 7.46 -4.42
CA ASN A 75 -9.01 6.16 -4.80
C ASN A 75 -9.60 5.00 -3.98
N VAL A 76 -9.90 5.21 -2.70
CA VAL A 76 -10.59 4.20 -1.87
C VAL A 76 -11.99 3.93 -2.44
N TYR A 77 -12.79 4.97 -2.72
CA TYR A 77 -14.13 4.81 -3.28
C TYR A 77 -14.13 4.12 -4.65
N SER A 78 -13.22 4.51 -5.55
CA SER A 78 -13.06 3.85 -6.87
C SER A 78 -12.62 2.39 -6.74
N SER A 79 -11.80 2.06 -5.74
CA SER A 79 -11.36 0.68 -5.52
C SER A 79 -12.51 -0.20 -5.03
N ILE A 80 -13.39 0.33 -4.18
CA ILE A 80 -14.62 -0.35 -3.77
C ILE A 80 -15.51 -0.66 -4.96
N THR A 81 -15.72 0.31 -5.87
CA THR A 81 -16.61 0.12 -7.02
C THR A 81 -16.10 -0.89 -8.05
N GLU A 82 -14.79 -1.13 -8.09
CA GLU A 82 -14.16 -2.09 -9.02
C GLU A 82 -13.99 -3.49 -8.42
N ALA A 83 -14.22 -3.67 -7.12
CA ALA A 83 -13.95 -4.92 -6.44
C ALA A 83 -15.12 -5.90 -6.50
N ASP A 84 -14.81 -7.17 -6.69
CA ASP A 84 -15.73 -8.29 -6.48
C ASP A 84 -15.86 -8.62 -4.97
N LEU A 85 -14.81 -8.31 -4.19
CA LEU A 85 -14.73 -8.54 -2.76
C LEU A 85 -13.93 -7.44 -2.05
N ILE A 86 -14.35 -7.03 -0.86
CA ILE A 86 -13.60 -6.12 0.01
C ILE A 86 -12.96 -6.90 1.15
N LEU A 87 -11.67 -6.66 1.42
CA LEU A 87 -11.03 -7.05 2.67
C LEU A 87 -10.92 -5.83 3.58
N TYR A 88 -11.71 -5.82 4.65
CA TYR A 88 -11.63 -4.78 5.67
C TYR A 88 -10.62 -5.18 6.75
N ILE A 89 -9.44 -4.58 6.71
CA ILE A 89 -8.33 -4.86 7.62
C ILE A 89 -8.44 -4.00 8.88
N ILE A 90 -8.46 -4.66 10.03
CA ILE A 90 -8.42 -4.06 11.37
C ILE A 90 -7.12 -4.50 12.06
N ASP A 91 -6.43 -3.58 12.73
CA ASP A 91 -5.30 -3.93 13.59
C ASP A 91 -5.83 -4.44 14.93
N ILE A 92 -5.37 -5.62 15.38
CA ILE A 92 -5.81 -6.18 16.66
C ILE A 92 -5.47 -5.28 17.87
N GLN A 93 -4.53 -4.35 17.75
CA GLN A 93 -4.14 -3.44 18.82
C GLN A 93 -5.03 -2.20 18.92
N ASP A 94 -5.76 -1.87 17.84
CA ASP A 94 -6.53 -0.64 17.74
C ASP A 94 -7.93 -0.83 18.30
N GLU A 95 -8.37 0.13 19.11
CA GLU A 95 -9.76 0.19 19.56
C GLU A 95 -10.60 0.86 18.46
N PRO A 96 -11.74 0.26 18.06
CA PRO A 96 -12.62 0.87 17.07
C PRO A 96 -13.10 2.26 17.49
N ALA A 97 -13.07 3.19 16.56
CA ALA A 97 -13.42 4.59 16.74
C ALA A 97 -14.23 5.12 15.53
N ASP A 98 -14.26 6.45 15.35
CA ASP A 98 -15.03 7.10 14.29
C ASP A 98 -14.64 6.63 12.87
N GLU A 99 -13.34 6.33 12.64
CA GLU A 99 -12.86 5.87 11.34
C GLU A 99 -13.40 4.48 10.99
N GLU A 100 -13.46 3.55 11.95
CA GLU A 100 -14.04 2.22 11.74
C GLU A 100 -15.54 2.29 11.40
N ASN A 101 -16.28 3.17 12.07
CA ASN A 101 -17.71 3.41 11.79
C ASN A 101 -17.91 3.92 10.36
N GLU A 102 -17.13 4.93 9.94
CA GLU A 102 -17.25 5.47 8.58
C GLU A 102 -16.79 4.47 7.51
N ILE A 103 -15.73 3.67 7.76
CA ILE A 103 -15.31 2.60 6.84
C ILE A 103 -16.44 1.58 6.66
N LEU A 104 -17.01 1.05 7.75
CA LEU A 104 -18.09 0.06 7.66
C LEU A 104 -19.32 0.63 6.95
N LYS A 105 -19.70 1.87 7.26
CA LYS A 105 -20.81 2.55 6.57
C LYS A 105 -20.60 2.62 5.06
N ILE A 106 -19.38 2.92 4.60
CA ILE A 106 -19.05 2.95 3.17
C ILE A 106 -19.13 1.55 2.58
N ILE A 107 -18.55 0.55 3.26
CA ILE A 107 -18.56 -0.85 2.81
C ILE A 107 -19.99 -1.38 2.70
N LEU A 108 -20.81 -1.24 3.74
CA LEU A 108 -22.21 -1.67 3.76
C LEU A 108 -23.04 -0.97 2.67
N LYS A 109 -22.81 0.32 2.44
CA LYS A 109 -23.49 1.08 1.39
C LYS A 109 -23.11 0.60 -0.02
N SER A 110 -21.90 0.07 -0.22
CA SER A 110 -21.41 -0.38 -1.52
C SER A 110 -22.13 -1.62 -2.05
N LYS A 111 -22.71 -2.44 -1.15
CA LYS A 111 -23.30 -3.76 -1.44
C LYS A 111 -22.34 -4.79 -2.05
N VAL A 112 -21.04 -4.50 -2.09
CA VAL A 112 -20.01 -5.47 -2.45
C VAL A 112 -19.81 -6.42 -1.27
N ASN A 113 -19.62 -7.71 -1.53
CA ASN A 113 -19.29 -8.68 -0.49
C ASN A 113 -18.00 -8.27 0.22
N PHE A 114 -17.88 -8.58 1.51
CA PHE A 114 -16.67 -8.24 2.25
C PHE A 114 -16.33 -9.26 3.33
N LEU A 115 -15.05 -9.31 3.68
CA LEU A 115 -14.51 -10.06 4.81
C LEU A 115 -13.81 -9.07 5.75
N VAL A 116 -14.04 -9.23 7.05
CA VAL A 116 -13.27 -8.52 8.08
C VAL A 116 -12.04 -9.34 8.42
N VAL A 117 -10.87 -8.72 8.30
CA VAL A 117 -9.58 -9.34 8.53
C VAL A 117 -8.91 -8.66 9.72
N ILE A 118 -8.91 -9.32 10.86
CA ILE A 118 -8.22 -8.84 12.06
C ILE A 118 -6.77 -9.28 11.96
N ASN A 119 -5.87 -8.33 11.72
CA ASN A 119 -4.45 -8.56 11.46
C ASN A 119 -3.60 -8.39 12.72
N LYS A 120 -2.33 -8.82 12.64
CA LYS A 120 -1.31 -8.74 13.70
C LYS A 120 -1.64 -9.57 14.95
N ILE A 121 -2.31 -10.71 14.78
CA ILE A 121 -2.72 -11.60 15.89
C ILE A 121 -1.53 -12.18 16.67
N ASP A 122 -0.30 -12.03 16.16
CA ASP A 122 0.95 -12.40 16.82
C ASP A 122 1.34 -11.45 17.96
N ILE A 123 0.63 -10.34 18.16
CA ILE A 123 0.89 -9.36 19.21
C ILE A 123 0.13 -9.68 20.50
N GLN A 124 0.80 -9.51 21.65
CA GLN A 124 0.23 -9.82 22.97
C GLN A 124 -0.81 -8.80 23.48
N LYS A 125 -0.52 -7.50 23.33
CA LYS A 125 -1.42 -6.43 23.78
C LYS A 125 -2.50 -6.19 22.72
N THR A 126 -3.71 -6.68 22.99
CA THR A 126 -4.82 -6.70 22.03
C THR A 126 -6.06 -5.95 22.54
N LYS A 127 -6.90 -5.55 21.59
CA LYS A 127 -8.24 -4.95 21.73
C LYS A 127 -9.31 -5.84 21.13
N ILE A 128 -9.07 -7.15 21.12
CA ILE A 128 -9.92 -8.11 20.42
C ILE A 128 -11.35 -8.12 20.96
N LYS A 129 -11.56 -7.95 22.27
CA LYS A 129 -12.91 -7.94 22.85
C LYS A 129 -13.71 -6.74 22.34
N GLU A 130 -13.08 -5.57 22.34
CA GLU A 130 -13.66 -4.31 21.85
C GLU A 130 -13.96 -4.39 20.34
N ILE A 131 -13.06 -4.96 19.54
CA ILE A 131 -13.27 -5.20 18.11
C ILE A 131 -14.45 -6.14 17.88
N MET A 132 -14.53 -7.28 18.58
CA MET A 132 -15.61 -8.24 18.39
C MET A 132 -16.97 -7.64 18.80
N LEU A 133 -17.04 -6.90 19.91
CA LEU A 133 -18.26 -6.21 20.36
C LEU A 133 -18.72 -5.18 19.32
N PHE A 134 -17.78 -4.41 18.77
CA PHE A 134 -18.07 -3.44 17.71
C PHE A 134 -18.64 -4.13 16.47
N LEU A 135 -17.99 -5.19 15.99
CA LEU A 135 -18.44 -5.94 14.82
C LEU A 135 -19.82 -6.57 15.03
N GLU A 136 -20.08 -7.14 16.21
CA GLU A 136 -21.38 -7.69 16.58
C GLU A 136 -22.48 -6.63 16.58
N LYS A 137 -22.20 -5.45 17.15
CA LYS A 137 -23.13 -4.31 17.16
C LYS A 137 -23.51 -3.84 15.75
N GLU A 138 -22.56 -3.91 14.82
CA GLU A 138 -22.77 -3.57 13.40
C GLU A 138 -23.37 -4.74 12.59
N GLY A 139 -23.75 -5.85 13.25
CA GLY A 139 -24.39 -7.00 12.63
C GLY A 139 -23.44 -7.91 11.84
N ILE A 140 -22.13 -7.80 12.06
CA ILE A 140 -21.13 -8.63 11.40
C ILE A 140 -21.01 -9.97 12.12
N THR A 141 -21.21 -11.03 11.36
CA THR A 141 -21.21 -12.40 11.83
C THR A 141 -19.80 -13.03 11.78
N GLN A 142 -19.59 -14.08 12.59
CA GLN A 142 -18.26 -14.69 12.78
C GLN A 142 -17.69 -15.31 11.50
N GLU A 143 -18.54 -15.83 10.61
CA GLU A 143 -18.13 -16.43 9.34
C GLU A 143 -17.44 -15.43 8.41
N ASN A 144 -17.79 -14.14 8.53
CA ASN A 144 -17.19 -13.05 7.77
C ASN A 144 -15.89 -12.52 8.40
N ILE A 145 -15.47 -13.04 9.55
CA ILE A 145 -14.28 -12.62 10.27
C ILE A 145 -13.16 -13.64 10.08
N ILE A 146 -11.95 -13.15 9.81
CA ILE A 146 -10.72 -13.95 9.71
C ILE A 146 -9.63 -13.26 10.53
N LYS A 147 -8.91 -14.04 11.33
CA LYS A 147 -7.81 -13.55 12.17
C LYS A 147 -6.51 -14.00 11.54
N ILE A 148 -5.60 -13.08 11.22
CA ILE A 148 -4.34 -13.37 10.54
C ILE A 148 -3.14 -12.68 11.18
N SER A 149 -1.95 -13.17 10.86
CA SER A 149 -0.73 -12.36 10.92
C SER A 149 -0.13 -12.30 9.53
N ALA A 150 -0.22 -11.13 8.89
CA ALA A 150 0.41 -10.91 7.58
C ALA A 150 1.94 -11.07 7.65
N GLU A 151 2.55 -10.62 8.74
CA GLU A 151 3.99 -10.68 8.96
C GLU A 151 4.48 -12.11 9.21
N LYS A 152 3.82 -12.85 10.12
CA LYS A 152 4.18 -14.23 10.47
C LYS A 152 3.56 -15.27 9.54
N LYS A 153 2.81 -14.83 8.52
CA LYS A 153 2.08 -15.66 7.57
C LYS A 153 1.08 -16.64 8.22
N ILE A 154 0.49 -16.25 9.35
CA ILE A 154 -0.51 -17.06 10.06
C ILE A 154 -1.87 -16.88 9.39
N ASN A 155 -2.54 -17.99 9.08
CA ASN A 155 -3.87 -18.08 8.47
C ASN A 155 -4.02 -17.43 7.07
N ILE A 156 -2.90 -17.22 6.35
CA ILE A 156 -2.93 -16.63 5.00
C ILE A 156 -3.59 -17.57 3.98
N GLU A 157 -3.35 -18.89 4.09
CA GLU A 157 -4.00 -19.86 3.18
C GLU A 157 -5.52 -19.92 3.42
N GLU A 158 -5.95 -19.86 4.68
CA GLU A 158 -7.37 -19.79 5.04
C GLU A 158 -8.02 -18.53 4.47
N LEU A 159 -7.37 -17.37 4.59
CA LEU A 159 -7.83 -16.13 3.98
C LEU A 159 -7.97 -16.27 2.45
N LYS A 160 -6.97 -16.83 1.77
CA LYS A 160 -7.05 -17.07 0.31
C LYS A 160 -8.22 -17.98 -0.06
N ASN A 161 -8.48 -19.03 0.73
CA ASN A 161 -9.62 -19.92 0.49
C ASN A 161 -10.95 -19.17 0.57
N LYS A 162 -11.17 -18.39 1.63
CA LYS A 162 -12.38 -17.56 1.76
C LYS A 162 -12.50 -16.50 0.66
N ILE A 163 -11.39 -15.94 0.16
CA ILE A 163 -11.42 -15.05 -1.01
C ILE A 163 -11.93 -15.83 -2.24
N TYR A 164 -11.36 -17.00 -2.53
CA TYR A 164 -11.79 -17.83 -3.66
C TYR A 164 -13.25 -18.31 -3.54
N GLU A 165 -13.77 -18.53 -2.34
CA GLU A 165 -15.18 -18.86 -2.14
C GLU A 165 -16.13 -17.76 -2.64
N ASN A 166 -15.70 -16.50 -2.59
CA ASN A 166 -16.47 -15.34 -3.06
C ASN A 166 -16.36 -15.10 -4.57
N PHE A 167 -15.43 -15.75 -5.26
CA PHE A 167 -15.23 -15.57 -6.70
C PHE A 167 -16.11 -16.49 -7.53
N LYS A 168 -16.58 -15.93 -8.65
CA LYS A 168 -17.19 -16.70 -9.74
C LYS A 168 -16.11 -17.36 -10.57
N GLU A 169 -16.49 -18.40 -11.32
CA GLU A 169 -15.61 -18.94 -12.35
C GLU A 169 -15.40 -17.92 -13.46
N GLY A 170 -14.16 -17.83 -13.96
CA GLY A 170 -13.80 -16.84 -14.96
C GLY A 170 -12.37 -17.05 -15.50
N PRO A 171 -11.99 -16.28 -16.53
CA PRO A 171 -10.64 -16.32 -17.08
C PRO A 171 -9.62 -15.75 -16.10
N LEU A 172 -8.34 -15.98 -16.37
CA LEU A 172 -7.28 -15.15 -15.77
C LEU A 172 -7.36 -13.75 -16.41
N TYR A 173 -7.29 -12.70 -15.60
CA TYR A 173 -7.27 -11.31 -16.10
C TYR A 173 -5.88 -10.88 -16.56
N TYR A 174 -4.84 -11.50 -15.99
CA TYR A 174 -3.44 -11.28 -16.31
C TYR A 174 -2.73 -12.62 -16.59
N PRO A 175 -1.63 -12.62 -17.36
CA PRO A 175 -0.76 -13.79 -17.51
C PRO A 175 -0.27 -14.32 -16.16
N GLU A 176 0.04 -15.61 -16.07
CA GLU A 176 0.36 -16.27 -14.79
C GLU A 176 1.63 -15.72 -14.13
N GLU A 177 2.58 -15.24 -14.93
CA GLU A 177 3.85 -14.67 -14.49
C GLU A 177 3.74 -13.24 -13.94
N TYR A 178 2.60 -12.58 -14.15
CA TYR A 178 2.38 -11.23 -13.64
C TYR A 178 2.06 -11.26 -12.15
N TYR A 179 2.76 -10.41 -11.40
CA TYR A 179 2.50 -10.20 -9.97
C TYR A 179 2.13 -8.75 -9.62
N THR A 180 2.21 -7.82 -10.58
CA THR A 180 1.74 -6.44 -10.46
C THR A 180 1.51 -5.83 -11.84
N ASP A 181 0.70 -4.78 -11.93
CA ASP A 181 0.48 -3.98 -13.15
C ASP A 181 1.30 -2.68 -13.19
N GLN A 182 2.21 -2.49 -12.24
CA GLN A 182 3.01 -1.27 -12.14
C GLN A 182 4.05 -1.17 -13.26
N GLU A 183 4.07 0.00 -13.91
CA GLU A 183 5.16 0.44 -14.76
C GLU A 183 6.48 0.56 -13.98
N MET A 184 7.59 0.37 -14.69
CA MET A 184 8.92 0.30 -14.08
C MET A 184 9.32 1.60 -13.38
N ASP A 185 9.00 2.75 -13.97
CA ASP A 185 9.29 4.08 -13.44
C ASP A 185 8.55 4.35 -12.12
N LEU A 186 7.26 4.03 -12.07
CA LEU A 186 6.42 4.13 -10.89
C LEU A 186 6.98 3.27 -9.76
N ARG A 187 7.32 2.03 -10.09
CA ARG A 187 7.84 1.09 -9.10
C ARG A 187 9.20 1.51 -8.55
N ILE A 188 10.09 2.01 -9.40
CA ILE A 188 11.38 2.58 -8.97
C ILE A 188 11.16 3.81 -8.08
N SER A 189 10.24 4.70 -8.47
CA SER A 189 9.86 5.89 -7.70
C SER A 189 9.39 5.50 -6.29
N GLU A 190 8.51 4.51 -6.19
CA GLU A 190 7.98 4.00 -4.92
C GLU A 190 9.06 3.32 -4.07
N ILE A 191 9.99 2.58 -4.66
CA ILE A 191 11.14 2.01 -3.93
C ILE A 191 11.99 3.13 -3.30
N ILE A 192 12.35 4.16 -4.07
CA ILE A 192 13.14 5.29 -3.59
C ILE A 192 12.37 6.04 -2.50
N ARG A 193 11.08 6.28 -2.72
CA ARG A 193 10.22 6.96 -1.74
C ARG A 193 10.13 6.18 -0.44
N GLY A 194 9.92 4.86 -0.50
CA GLY A 194 9.83 4.01 0.69
C GLY A 194 11.12 4.01 1.51
N VAL A 195 12.27 3.91 0.85
CA VAL A 195 13.58 4.04 1.51
C VAL A 195 13.76 5.42 2.13
N THR A 196 13.34 6.48 1.44
CA THR A 196 13.44 7.85 1.95
C THR A 196 12.56 8.05 3.18
N ILE A 197 11.31 7.56 3.17
CA ILE A 197 10.39 7.63 4.32
C ILE A 197 10.97 6.89 5.53
N LYS A 198 11.52 5.69 5.33
CA LYS A 198 12.18 4.92 6.39
C LYS A 198 13.32 5.72 7.05
N ASN A 199 14.05 6.52 6.28
CA ASN A 199 15.18 7.33 6.76
C ASN A 199 14.73 8.68 7.38
N LEU A 200 13.51 9.14 7.13
CA LEU A 200 12.95 10.39 7.69
C LEU A 200 12.50 10.27 9.16
N LYS A 201 12.52 9.07 9.75
CA LYS A 201 12.07 8.78 11.12
C LYS A 201 10.69 9.39 11.41
N GLU A 202 10.63 10.45 12.23
CA GLU A 202 9.43 11.08 12.79
C GLU A 202 8.89 12.28 11.98
N GLU A 203 9.63 12.79 10.98
CA GLU A 203 9.10 13.86 10.13
C GLU A 203 8.12 13.32 9.08
N LEU A 204 6.99 14.01 8.92
CA LEU A 204 5.82 13.51 8.20
C LEU A 204 6.12 13.13 6.71
N PRO A 205 5.78 11.90 6.27
CA PRO A 205 5.98 11.42 4.89
C PRO A 205 5.13 12.13 3.82
N TYR A 206 4.10 12.87 4.24
CA TYR A 206 3.07 13.41 3.34
C TYR A 206 3.55 14.53 2.42
N SER A 207 4.74 15.06 2.66
CA SER A 207 5.33 16.18 1.90
C SER A 207 6.46 15.74 0.96
N LEU A 208 6.60 14.43 0.73
CA LEU A 208 7.58 13.83 -0.16
C LEU A 208 6.90 13.18 -1.38
N TYR A 209 7.49 13.33 -2.56
CA TYR A 209 7.28 12.42 -3.70
C TYR A 209 8.59 12.23 -4.47
N VAL A 210 8.65 11.21 -5.32
CA VAL A 210 9.81 10.95 -6.18
C VAL A 210 9.38 11.10 -7.63
N ASP A 211 10.20 11.81 -8.41
CA ASP A 211 9.99 12.09 -9.83
C ASP A 211 11.14 11.45 -10.61
N ILE A 212 10.82 10.58 -11.57
CA ILE A 212 11.83 9.93 -12.42
C ILE A 212 12.09 10.84 -13.61
N ASP A 213 13.31 11.40 -13.67
CA ASP A 213 13.74 12.31 -14.73
C ASP A 213 14.28 11.54 -15.94
N THR A 214 14.95 10.42 -15.69
CA THR A 214 15.46 9.55 -16.75
C THR A 214 15.42 8.10 -16.27
N LEU A 215 14.84 7.24 -17.10
CA LEU A 215 14.91 5.79 -16.98
C LEU A 215 15.37 5.22 -18.32
N GLU A 216 16.57 4.62 -18.34
CA GLU A 216 17.07 3.90 -19.51
C GLU A 216 17.31 2.43 -19.15
N GLU A 217 16.64 1.55 -19.88
CA GLU A 217 16.91 0.12 -19.81
C GLU A 217 18.08 -0.24 -20.71
N ARG A 218 19.12 -0.81 -20.12
CA ARG A 218 20.26 -1.38 -20.84
C ARG A 218 20.31 -2.89 -20.57
N ARG A 219 20.98 -3.63 -21.46
CA ARG A 219 21.00 -5.12 -21.46
C ARG A 219 21.23 -5.78 -20.09
N ARG A 220 22.03 -5.18 -19.20
CA ARG A 220 22.32 -5.71 -17.85
C ARG A 220 22.19 -4.67 -16.73
N SER A 221 21.67 -3.49 -17.05
CA SER A 221 21.61 -2.41 -16.07
C SER A 221 20.48 -1.43 -16.34
N LEU A 222 19.95 -0.85 -15.27
CA LEU A 222 19.05 0.29 -15.29
C LEU A 222 19.87 1.55 -15.01
N PHE A 223 19.69 2.59 -15.82
CA PHE A 223 20.19 3.93 -15.50
C PHE A 223 19.02 4.80 -15.06
N VAL A 224 19.10 5.33 -13.85
CA VAL A 224 18.00 6.05 -13.20
C VAL A 224 18.50 7.40 -12.69
N LYS A 225 17.89 8.49 -13.16
CA LYS A 225 17.97 9.80 -12.52
C LYS A 225 16.62 10.10 -11.88
N ALA A 226 16.64 10.38 -10.58
CA ALA A 226 15.41 10.67 -9.84
C ALA A 226 15.57 11.87 -8.91
N ASN A 227 14.47 12.62 -8.76
CA ASN A 227 14.36 13.77 -7.88
C ASN A 227 13.48 13.40 -6.68
N ILE A 228 14.04 13.48 -5.48
CA ILE A 228 13.31 13.42 -4.21
C ILE A 228 12.80 14.84 -3.94
N ILE A 229 11.48 15.05 -4.04
CA ILE A 229 10.88 16.37 -3.88
C ILE A 229 10.23 16.47 -2.51
N VAL A 230 10.63 17.49 -1.74
CA VAL A 230 10.11 17.76 -0.39
C VAL A 230 9.47 19.14 -0.26
N ALA A 231 8.53 19.30 0.68
CA ALA A 231 7.87 20.59 0.91
C ALA A 231 8.59 21.50 1.92
N GLY A 232 9.41 20.93 2.83
CA GLY A 232 10.09 21.67 3.90
C GLY A 232 11.62 21.66 3.79
N GLU A 233 12.27 22.73 4.27
CA GLU A 233 13.73 22.83 4.30
C GLU A 233 14.36 21.89 5.35
N SER A 234 13.71 21.70 6.49
CA SER A 234 14.11 20.69 7.50
C SER A 234 14.24 19.31 6.87
N GLN A 235 13.21 18.90 6.12
CA GLN A 235 13.16 17.62 5.40
C GLN A 235 14.30 17.49 4.39
N LYS A 236 14.57 18.55 3.62
CA LYS A 236 15.71 18.56 2.69
C LYS A 236 17.02 18.36 3.46
N GLY A 237 17.20 19.05 4.58
CA GLY A 237 18.37 18.92 5.45
C GLY A 237 18.56 17.51 5.97
N ILE A 238 17.49 16.86 6.46
CA ILE A 238 17.53 15.48 6.98
C ILE A 238 17.87 14.48 5.87
N ILE A 239 17.21 14.58 4.71
CA ILE A 239 17.43 13.67 3.58
C ILE A 239 18.85 13.80 3.04
N VAL A 240 19.37 15.02 2.89
CA VAL A 240 20.76 15.23 2.47
C VAL A 240 21.70 14.69 3.55
N GLY A 241 21.43 15.02 4.81
CA GLY A 241 22.25 14.66 5.96
C GLY A 241 23.60 15.39 5.99
N LYS A 242 24.33 15.26 7.10
CA LYS A 242 25.66 15.85 7.26
C LYS A 242 26.60 15.34 6.16
N GLU A 243 27.25 16.26 5.44
CA GLU A 243 28.18 15.95 4.33
C GLU A 243 27.58 15.06 3.23
N GLY A 244 26.25 15.05 3.06
CA GLY A 244 25.59 14.19 2.07
C GLY A 244 25.47 12.72 2.47
N LYS A 245 25.76 12.36 3.73
CA LYS A 245 25.67 10.97 4.20
C LYS A 245 24.25 10.41 4.13
N GLY A 246 23.23 11.23 4.38
CA GLY A 246 21.82 10.79 4.34
C GLY A 246 21.39 10.34 2.94
N ILE A 247 21.65 11.18 1.94
CA ILE A 247 21.27 10.87 0.55
C ILE A 247 22.08 9.71 -0.01
N LYS A 248 23.33 9.54 0.44
CA LYS A 248 24.17 8.39 0.08
C LYS A 248 23.57 7.08 0.61
N THR A 249 23.19 7.03 1.89
CA THR A 249 22.53 5.87 2.49
C THR A 249 21.22 5.53 1.77
N ILE A 250 20.39 6.54 1.49
CA ILE A 250 19.14 6.36 0.73
C ILE A 250 19.42 5.78 -0.66
N GLY A 251 20.44 6.31 -1.36
CA GLY A 251 20.84 5.84 -2.68
C GLY A 251 21.36 4.40 -2.67
N GLU A 252 22.13 4.01 -1.66
CA GLU A 252 22.65 2.64 -1.50
C GLU A 252 21.52 1.64 -1.23
N GLU A 253 20.63 1.94 -0.28
CA GLU A 253 19.47 1.08 0.03
C GLU A 253 18.51 0.95 -1.16
N ALA A 254 18.18 2.08 -1.82
CA ALA A 254 17.30 2.06 -2.99
C ALA A 254 17.91 1.32 -4.17
N ARG A 255 19.21 1.54 -4.46
CA ARG A 255 19.93 0.83 -5.54
C ARG A 255 19.91 -0.68 -5.32
N LYS A 256 20.16 -1.13 -4.09
CA LYS A 256 20.12 -2.56 -3.74
C LYS A 256 18.75 -3.15 -4.02
N LYS A 257 17.68 -2.53 -3.50
CA LYS A 257 16.30 -2.99 -3.70
C LYS A 257 15.87 -3.01 -5.17
N ILE A 258 16.17 -1.94 -5.92
CA ILE A 258 15.90 -1.88 -7.36
C ILE A 258 16.63 -3.02 -8.08
N SER A 259 17.89 -3.27 -7.72
CA SER A 259 18.69 -4.31 -8.39
C SER A 259 18.17 -5.72 -8.10
N GLU A 260 17.70 -5.96 -6.88
CA GLU A 260 17.06 -7.23 -6.48
C GLU A 260 15.72 -7.44 -7.20
N ILE A 261 14.86 -6.42 -7.22
CA ILE A 261 13.51 -6.51 -7.80
C ILE A 261 13.52 -6.69 -9.32
N PHE A 262 14.42 -5.99 -10.02
CA PHE A 262 14.49 -6.03 -11.49
C PHE A 262 15.57 -6.95 -12.01
N GLU A 263 16.28 -7.68 -11.13
CA GLU A 263 17.36 -8.60 -11.47
C GLU A 263 18.43 -7.98 -12.41
N ARG A 264 18.72 -6.68 -12.22
CA ARG A 264 19.61 -5.87 -13.07
C ARG A 264 20.46 -4.95 -12.22
N ARG A 265 21.67 -4.60 -12.67
CA ARG A 265 22.49 -3.59 -11.96
C ARG A 265 21.82 -2.22 -12.03
N CYS A 266 21.74 -1.47 -10.94
CA CYS A 266 21.15 -0.12 -10.96
C CYS A 266 22.21 0.99 -10.82
N ASN A 267 22.28 1.88 -11.81
CA ASN A 267 23.03 3.14 -11.76
C ASN A 267 22.08 4.27 -11.37
N LEU A 268 21.94 4.48 -10.05
CA LEU A 268 21.02 5.45 -9.47
C LEU A 268 21.70 6.77 -9.13
N PHE A 269 21.17 7.87 -9.66
CA PHE A 269 21.49 9.26 -9.33
C PHE A 269 20.29 9.91 -8.65
N LEU A 270 20.50 10.44 -7.45
CA LEU A 270 19.47 11.09 -6.65
C LEU A 270 19.78 12.58 -6.46
N GLN A 271 18.76 13.42 -6.59
CA GLN A 271 18.81 14.83 -6.18
C GLN A 271 17.65 15.13 -5.23
N VAL A 272 17.86 16.05 -4.29
CA VAL A 272 16.80 16.53 -3.39
C VAL A 272 16.39 17.94 -3.76
N LYS A 273 15.13 18.12 -4.17
CA LYS A 273 14.56 19.40 -4.59
C LYS A 273 13.50 19.88 -3.61
N LEU A 274 13.50 21.17 -3.33
CA LEU A 274 12.47 21.80 -2.49
C LEU A 274 11.36 22.33 -3.39
N LYS A 275 10.12 21.89 -3.16
CA LYS A 275 8.92 22.47 -3.78
C LYS A 275 7.90 22.81 -2.69
N LYS A 276 7.95 24.04 -2.18
CA LYS A 276 7.05 24.49 -1.10
C LYS A 276 5.58 24.37 -1.55
N ASN A 277 4.70 23.93 -0.65
CA ASN A 277 3.24 23.83 -0.85
C ASN A 277 2.74 22.94 -2.01
N TRP A 278 3.57 22.04 -2.56
CA TRP A 278 3.15 21.16 -3.67
C TRP A 278 1.90 20.32 -3.32
N ASN A 279 1.75 19.95 -2.04
CA ASN A 279 0.62 19.18 -1.50
C ASN A 279 -0.70 19.97 -1.39
N LYS A 280 -0.73 21.21 -1.89
CA LYS A 280 -1.94 22.05 -2.05
C LYS A 280 -2.32 22.26 -3.52
N GLU A 281 -1.44 21.90 -4.46
CA GLU A 281 -1.61 22.03 -5.91
C GLU A 281 -2.45 20.87 -6.45
N THR A 282 -3.75 21.09 -6.67
CA THR A 282 -4.69 20.02 -7.08
C THR A 282 -4.24 19.25 -8.32
N LYS A 283 -3.77 19.94 -9.37
CA LYS A 283 -3.30 19.29 -10.62
C LYS A 283 -2.10 18.37 -10.38
N LEU A 284 -1.15 18.81 -9.57
CA LEU A 284 0.03 18.00 -9.25
C LEU A 284 -0.35 16.81 -8.38
N ILE A 285 -1.24 17.00 -7.39
CA ILE A 285 -1.75 15.90 -6.57
C ILE A 285 -2.40 14.84 -7.44
N GLN A 286 -3.29 15.23 -8.36
CA GLN A 286 -3.95 14.30 -9.29
C GLN A 286 -2.94 13.51 -10.12
N ARG A 287 -1.88 14.15 -10.62
CA ARG A 287 -0.80 13.48 -11.36
C ARG A 287 0.01 12.49 -10.51
N LEU A 288 0.04 12.67 -9.18
CA LEU A 288 0.86 11.86 -8.27
C LEU A 288 0.09 10.71 -7.61
N ILE A 289 -1.22 10.62 -7.80
CA ILE A 289 -2.09 9.60 -7.21
C ILE A 289 -2.82 8.75 -8.26
N ASN A 290 -2.66 9.10 -9.53
CA ASN A 290 -3.19 8.42 -10.71
C ASN A 290 -2.02 7.82 -11.47
#